data_AF-A0A645IHT9-F1
#
_entry.id   AF-A0A645IHT9-F1
#
_cell.length_a   1.000
_cell.length_b   1.000
_cell.length_c   1.000
_cell.angle_alpha   90.00
_cell.angle_beta   90.00
_cell.angle_gamma   90.00
#
_symmetry.space_group_name_H-M   'P 1'
#
loop_
_entity.id
_entity.type
_entity.pdbx_description
1 polymer ?
#
loop_
_entity_poly.entity_id
_entity_poly.type
_entity_poly.pdbx_seq_one_letter_code
_entity_poly.pdbx_strand_id
1 'polypeptide(L)'
;MDKEYVIKRFPYIYSECLKRGVDITKDYIKVSPAQHYFMGGIEVNLDSKTSLENLYAVGETSCTGVHGENRLASNSLLEGLVFSKKASDSINNTIDDINITIKNVDKVKKDINDIRKNNKRIVIEAIKENCEGVDDELFDYR
;
A
#
# COMPACT_ATOMS: atom_id res chain seq x y z
N MET A 1 18.75 -3.74 -31.48
CA MET A 1 18.78 -2.37 -30.94
C MET A 1 20.24 -1.94 -30.92
N ASP A 2 20.52 -0.68 -31.22
CA ASP A 2 21.89 -0.17 -31.16
C ASP A 2 22.41 -0.16 -29.70
N LYS A 3 23.68 -0.53 -29.51
CA LYS A 3 24.31 -0.64 -28.18
C LYS A 3 24.35 0.72 -27.48
N GLU A 4 24.70 1.76 -28.20
CA GLU A 4 24.82 3.11 -27.65
C GLU A 4 23.44 3.63 -27.23
N TYR A 5 22.41 3.35 -28.03
CA TYR A 5 21.01 3.64 -27.66
C TYR A 5 20.61 2.97 -26.33
N VAL A 6 20.87 1.66 -26.16
CA VAL A 6 20.48 0.91 -24.96
C VAL A 6 21.17 1.48 -23.71
N ILE A 7 22.48 1.71 -23.78
CA ILE A 7 23.27 2.25 -22.66
C ILE A 7 22.79 3.65 -22.29
N LYS A 8 22.49 4.50 -23.27
CA LYS A 8 22.02 5.87 -23.03
C LYS A 8 20.61 5.89 -22.43
N ARG A 9 19.70 5.02 -22.89
CA ARG A 9 18.29 5.01 -22.46
C ARG A 9 18.06 4.31 -21.13
N PHE A 10 18.83 3.27 -20.82
CA PHE A 10 18.68 2.40 -19.65
C PHE A 10 20.00 2.18 -18.89
N PRO A 11 20.71 3.26 -18.48
CA PRO A 11 22.05 3.15 -17.91
C PRO A 11 22.09 2.30 -16.64
N TYR A 12 21.08 2.46 -15.77
CA TYR A 12 21.00 1.69 -14.53
C TYR A 12 20.80 0.20 -14.78
N ILE A 13 19.80 -0.16 -15.62
CA ILE A 13 19.50 -1.55 -15.98
C ILE A 13 20.73 -2.21 -16.64
N TYR A 14 21.39 -1.52 -17.58
CA TYR A 14 22.61 -2.02 -18.21
C TYR A 14 23.70 -2.31 -17.19
N SER A 15 24.01 -1.34 -16.32
CA SER A 15 25.09 -1.49 -15.33
C SER A 15 24.81 -2.63 -14.34
N GLU A 16 23.55 -2.80 -13.93
CA GLU A 16 23.17 -3.76 -12.90
C GLU A 16 23.10 -5.20 -13.43
N CYS A 17 22.67 -5.36 -14.68
CA CYS A 17 22.74 -6.64 -15.38
C CYS A 17 24.18 -7.04 -15.71
N LEU A 18 25.01 -6.08 -16.15
CA LEU A 18 26.41 -6.35 -16.47
C LEU A 18 27.20 -6.82 -15.25
N LYS A 19 26.97 -6.22 -14.07
CA LYS A 19 27.54 -6.70 -12.79
C LYS A 19 27.15 -8.15 -12.45
N ARG A 20 26.01 -8.62 -12.94
CA ARG A 20 25.50 -9.99 -12.77
C ARG A 20 25.89 -10.92 -13.92
N GLY A 21 26.77 -10.47 -14.81
CA GLY A 21 27.30 -11.27 -15.93
C GLY A 21 26.39 -11.33 -17.15
N VAL A 22 25.42 -10.41 -17.28
CA VAL A 22 24.51 -10.33 -18.44
C VAL A 22 24.74 -9.04 -19.21
N ASP A 23 25.28 -9.12 -20.42
CA ASP A 23 25.39 -7.98 -21.34
C ASP A 23 24.07 -7.83 -22.09
N ILE A 24 23.18 -6.96 -21.62
CA ILE A 24 21.82 -6.76 -22.19
C ILE A 24 21.83 -6.19 -23.62
N THR A 25 23.01 -5.88 -24.17
CA THR A 25 23.18 -5.47 -25.57
C THR A 25 23.43 -6.66 -26.50
N LYS A 26 23.69 -7.84 -25.92
CA LYS A 26 24.01 -9.10 -26.63
C LYS A 26 23.13 -10.27 -26.19
N ASP A 27 22.78 -10.31 -24.90
CA ASP A 27 22.10 -11.42 -24.25
C ASP A 27 20.69 -11.03 -23.78
N TYR A 28 19.81 -12.02 -23.64
CA TYR A 28 18.47 -11.83 -23.08
C TYR A 28 18.49 -11.79 -21.54
N ILE A 29 17.71 -10.88 -20.96
CA ILE A 29 17.44 -10.87 -19.51
C ILE A 29 16.39 -11.94 -19.21
N LYS A 30 16.69 -12.86 -18.29
CA LYS A 30 15.69 -13.79 -17.76
C LYS A 30 14.71 -13.02 -16.86
N VAL A 31 13.43 -13.08 -17.17
CA VAL A 31 12.37 -12.39 -16.42
C VAL A 31 11.33 -13.38 -15.91
N SER A 32 10.72 -13.07 -14.77
CA SER A 32 9.60 -13.82 -14.20
C SER A 32 8.59 -12.83 -13.61
N PRO A 33 7.30 -13.18 -13.51
CA PRO A 33 6.32 -12.37 -12.80
C PRO A 33 6.70 -12.17 -11.33
N ALA A 34 6.37 -11.00 -10.78
CA ALA A 34 6.49 -10.69 -9.36
C ALA A 34 5.30 -9.82 -8.93
N GLN A 35 4.85 -9.97 -7.68
CA GLN A 35 3.89 -9.05 -7.09
C GLN A 35 4.55 -7.66 -7.03
N HIS A 36 3.84 -6.64 -7.50
CA HIS A 36 4.41 -5.31 -7.71
C HIS A 36 3.56 -4.17 -7.14
N TYR A 37 2.24 -4.33 -7.03
CA TYR A 37 1.35 -3.29 -6.53
C TYR A 37 0.08 -3.86 -5.92
N PHE A 38 -0.47 -3.17 -4.93
CA PHE A 38 -1.81 -3.41 -4.39
C PHE A 38 -2.81 -2.37 -4.91
N MET A 39 -3.81 -2.80 -5.69
CA MET A 39 -4.89 -1.93 -6.16
C MET A 39 -5.98 -1.74 -5.09
N GLY A 40 -6.12 -2.71 -4.19
CA GLY A 40 -7.01 -2.62 -3.04
C GLY A 40 -6.37 -1.83 -1.89
N GLY A 41 -6.95 -1.94 -0.71
CA GLY A 41 -6.50 -1.20 0.46
C GLY A 41 -7.69 -0.74 1.29
N ILE A 42 -7.50 0.29 2.09
CA ILE A 42 -8.57 0.91 2.88
C ILE A 42 -9.48 1.67 1.92
N GLU A 43 -10.75 1.29 1.85
CA GLU A 43 -11.75 2.00 1.03
C GLU A 43 -11.87 3.46 1.47
N VAL A 44 -11.82 4.36 0.49
CA VAL A 44 -11.97 5.80 0.71
C VAL A 44 -12.89 6.45 -0.30
N ASN A 45 -13.50 7.55 0.09
CA ASN A 45 -14.24 8.40 -0.83
C ASN A 45 -13.32 9.30 -1.68
N LEU A 46 -13.92 10.18 -2.51
CA LEU A 46 -13.19 11.10 -3.39
C LEU A 46 -12.38 12.20 -2.68
N ASP A 47 -12.50 12.30 -1.36
CA ASP A 47 -11.72 13.18 -0.49
C ASP A 47 -10.71 12.42 0.38
N SER A 48 -10.51 11.12 0.08
CA SER A 48 -9.64 10.19 0.80
C SER A 48 -10.09 9.86 2.24
N LYS A 49 -11.36 10.14 2.58
CA LYS A 49 -11.93 9.77 3.88
C LYS A 49 -12.28 8.30 3.89
N THR A 50 -11.90 7.61 4.96
CA THR A 50 -12.37 6.25 5.25
C THR A 50 -13.80 6.28 5.79
N SER A 51 -14.38 5.11 6.05
CA SER A 51 -15.65 4.97 6.78
C SER A 51 -15.57 5.41 8.25
N LEU A 52 -14.36 5.56 8.80
CA LEU A 52 -14.14 6.06 10.15
C LEU A 52 -13.95 7.57 10.14
N GLU A 53 -14.66 8.26 11.04
CA GLU A 53 -14.54 9.71 11.19
C GLU A 53 -13.11 10.12 11.53
N ASN A 54 -12.65 11.20 10.88
CA ASN A 54 -11.31 11.77 11.05
C ASN A 54 -10.14 10.83 10.70
N LEU A 55 -10.41 9.69 10.04
CA LEU A 55 -9.40 8.79 9.52
C LEU A 55 -9.38 8.83 7.98
N TYR A 56 -8.19 8.97 7.44
CA TYR A 56 -7.91 9.08 6.01
C TYR A 56 -6.88 8.04 5.59
N ALA A 57 -6.92 7.62 4.33
CA ALA A 57 -5.92 6.76 3.72
C ALA A 57 -5.61 7.26 2.31
N VAL A 58 -4.34 7.23 1.91
CA VAL A 58 -3.88 7.79 0.61
C VAL A 58 -2.79 6.92 -0.03
N GLY A 59 -2.71 6.95 -1.35
CA GLY A 59 -1.73 6.18 -2.13
C GLY A 59 -2.03 4.67 -2.12
N GLU A 60 -0.98 3.84 -2.23
CA GLU A 60 -1.12 2.38 -2.35
C GLU A 60 -1.78 1.71 -1.13
N THR A 61 -1.85 2.38 0.03
CA THR A 61 -2.59 1.84 1.19
C THR A 61 -4.10 1.98 1.06
N SER A 62 -4.59 2.75 0.09
CA SER A 62 -5.99 3.11 -0.08
C SER A 62 -6.60 2.49 -1.33
N CYS A 63 -7.86 2.10 -1.23
CA CYS A 63 -8.70 1.74 -2.37
C CYS A 63 -9.54 2.97 -2.73
N THR A 64 -9.01 3.79 -3.65
CA THR A 64 -9.66 5.02 -4.15
C THR A 64 -10.69 4.75 -5.25
N GLY A 65 -10.69 3.54 -5.80
CA GLY A 65 -11.49 3.14 -6.96
C GLY A 65 -10.90 3.52 -8.33
N VAL A 66 -9.85 4.36 -8.39
CA VAL A 66 -9.32 4.85 -9.69
C VAL A 66 -8.61 3.78 -10.52
N HIS A 67 -8.15 2.71 -9.88
CA HIS A 67 -7.44 1.61 -10.55
C HIS A 67 -8.36 0.47 -11.01
N GLY A 68 -9.62 0.45 -10.56
CA GLY A 68 -10.53 -0.68 -10.82
C GLY A 68 -9.86 -2.04 -10.52
N GLU A 69 -10.03 -2.99 -11.42
CA GLU A 69 -9.44 -4.34 -11.31
C GLU A 69 -7.97 -4.41 -11.79
N ASN A 70 -7.51 -3.43 -12.56
CA ASN A 70 -6.16 -3.44 -13.12
C ASN A 70 -5.59 -2.03 -13.29
N ARG A 71 -4.49 -1.78 -12.57
CA ARG A 71 -3.81 -0.48 -12.60
C ARG A 71 -3.20 -0.19 -13.96
N LEU A 72 -3.51 0.97 -14.54
CA LEU A 72 -2.73 1.52 -15.65
C LEU A 72 -1.35 2.00 -15.18
N ALA A 73 -0.32 1.73 -15.98
CA ALA A 73 1.06 2.10 -15.64
C ALA A 73 1.21 3.62 -15.42
N SER A 74 2.11 4.00 -14.51
CA SER A 74 2.43 5.40 -14.14
C SER A 74 1.38 6.19 -13.37
N ASN A 75 0.24 5.59 -13.02
CA ASN A 75 -0.81 6.29 -12.28
C ASN A 75 -0.64 6.22 -10.75
N SER A 76 0.15 5.30 -10.20
CA SER A 76 0.30 5.10 -8.75
C SER A 76 0.92 6.31 -8.03
N LEU A 77 1.97 6.90 -8.60
CA LEU A 77 2.60 8.10 -8.03
C LEU A 77 1.65 9.31 -8.09
N LEU A 78 0.89 9.42 -9.17
CA LEU A 78 -0.07 10.50 -9.35
C LEU A 78 -1.26 10.36 -8.38
N GLU A 79 -1.76 9.14 -8.18
CA GLU A 79 -2.77 8.85 -7.16
C GLU A 79 -2.30 9.33 -5.78
N GLY A 80 -1.09 8.92 -5.37
CA GLY A 80 -0.51 9.34 -4.10
C GLY A 80 -0.52 10.86 -3.92
N LEU A 81 -0.11 11.61 -4.94
CA LEU A 81 -0.08 13.07 -4.90
C LEU A 81 -1.48 13.70 -4.83
N VAL A 82 -2.38 13.27 -5.72
CA VAL A 82 -3.73 13.85 -5.87
C VAL A 82 -4.59 13.58 -4.63
N PHE A 83 -4.61 12.34 -4.15
CA PHE A 83 -5.42 11.98 -2.99
C PHE A 83 -4.84 12.54 -1.68
N SER A 84 -3.50 12.63 -1.55
CA SER A 84 -2.88 13.35 -0.42
C SER A 84 -3.28 14.82 -0.38
N LYS A 85 -3.34 15.50 -1.53
CA LYS A 85 -3.79 16.89 -1.59
C LYS A 85 -5.26 17.02 -1.17
N LYS A 86 -6.13 16.17 -1.69
CA LYS A 86 -7.56 16.13 -1.34
C LYS A 86 -7.78 15.86 0.15
N ALA A 87 -7.06 14.89 0.72
CA ALA A 87 -7.09 14.59 2.14
C ALA A 87 -6.69 15.83 2.97
N SER A 88 -5.58 16.47 2.59
CA SER A 88 -5.10 17.68 3.27
C SER A 88 -6.11 18.83 3.22
N ASP A 89 -6.73 19.07 2.08
CA ASP A 89 -7.72 20.14 1.93
C ASP A 89 -8.97 19.85 2.77
N SER A 90 -9.43 18.59 2.77
CA SER A 90 -10.54 18.15 3.62
C SER A 90 -10.23 18.29 5.11
N ILE A 91 -9.04 17.89 5.55
CA ILE A 91 -8.59 18.02 6.94
C ILE A 91 -8.58 19.50 7.33
N ASN A 92 -7.93 20.36 6.55
CA ASN A 92 -7.82 21.78 6.86
C ASN A 92 -9.18 22.49 6.96
N ASN A 93 -10.19 22.03 6.20
CA ASN A 93 -11.54 22.59 6.26
C ASN A 93 -12.37 22.12 7.46
N THR A 94 -11.96 21.06 8.15
CA THR A 94 -12.77 20.42 9.21
C THR A 94 -12.06 20.33 10.55
N ILE A 95 -10.75 20.55 10.60
CA ILE A 95 -9.92 20.39 11.80
C ILE A 95 -10.40 21.24 12.97
N ASP A 96 -10.87 22.46 12.71
CA ASP A 96 -11.34 23.40 13.73
C ASP A 96 -12.70 22.99 14.33
N ASP A 97 -13.46 22.14 13.63
CA ASP A 97 -14.76 21.63 14.06
C ASP A 97 -14.66 20.31 14.86
N ILE A 98 -13.45 19.76 15.01
CA ILE A 98 -13.24 18.46 15.68
C ILE A 98 -13.35 18.64 17.20
N ASN A 99 -14.39 18.03 17.78
CA ASN A 99 -14.53 17.93 19.22
C ASN A 99 -13.57 16.89 19.81
N ILE A 100 -12.52 17.36 20.49
CA ILE A 100 -11.57 16.47 21.16
C ILE A 100 -12.22 15.88 22.41
N THR A 101 -12.50 14.58 22.38
CA THR A 101 -12.98 13.86 23.57
C THR A 101 -11.80 13.29 24.34
N ILE A 102 -11.52 13.87 25.52
CA ILE A 102 -10.51 13.32 26.43
C ILE A 102 -11.17 12.24 27.28
N LYS A 103 -10.79 10.98 27.04
CA LYS A 103 -11.19 9.84 27.88
C LYS A 103 -10.04 9.45 28.79
N ASN A 104 -10.28 9.46 30.09
CA ASN A 104 -9.37 8.82 31.03
C ASN A 104 -9.45 7.31 30.81
N VAL A 105 -8.37 6.73 30.30
CA VAL A 105 -8.24 5.29 30.14
C VAL A 105 -7.52 4.72 31.34
N ASP A 106 -8.03 3.60 31.86
CA ASP A 106 -7.34 2.88 32.92
C ASP A 106 -5.95 2.47 32.46
N LYS A 107 -4.97 2.51 33.38
CA LYS A 107 -3.65 1.95 33.10
C LYS A 107 -3.80 0.48 32.75
N VAL A 108 -3.53 0.15 31.49
CA VAL A 108 -3.55 -1.23 31.00
C VAL A 108 -2.43 -2.00 31.69
N LYS A 109 -2.79 -2.83 32.67
CA LYS A 109 -1.88 -3.79 33.33
C LYS A 109 -1.79 -5.10 32.53
N LYS A 110 -1.62 -5.02 31.21
CA LYS A 110 -1.47 -6.19 30.35
C LYS A 110 -0.13 -6.13 29.65
N ASP A 111 0.45 -7.30 29.43
CA ASP A 111 1.68 -7.42 28.68
C ASP A 111 1.47 -7.01 27.21
N ILE A 112 2.48 -6.37 26.62
CA ILE A 112 2.41 -5.91 25.23
C ILE A 112 2.25 -7.08 24.25
N ASN A 113 2.80 -8.26 24.58
CA ASN A 113 2.68 -9.44 23.74
C ASN A 113 1.26 -10.01 23.81
N ASP A 114 0.61 -9.96 24.97
CA ASP A 114 -0.80 -10.35 25.11
C ASP A 114 -1.71 -9.46 24.28
N ILE A 115 -1.48 -8.15 24.29
CA ILE A 115 -2.22 -7.18 23.46
C ILE A 115 -2.01 -7.48 21.97
N ARG A 116 -0.76 -7.70 21.56
CA ARG A 116 -0.43 -8.04 20.16
C ARG A 116 -1.10 -9.33 19.73
N LYS A 117 -1.07 -10.37 20.58
CA LYS A 117 -1.69 -11.67 20.30
C LYS A 117 -3.21 -11.52 20.16
N ASN A 118 -3.84 -10.74 21.05
CA ASN A 118 -5.27 -10.50 20.99
C ASN A 118 -5.66 -9.68 19.75
N ASN A 119 -4.89 -8.64 19.40
CA ASN A 119 -5.13 -7.84 18.19
C ASN A 119 -4.95 -8.70 16.92
N LYS A 120 -3.92 -9.55 16.86
CA LYS A 120 -3.73 -10.51 15.74
C LYS A 120 -4.96 -11.41 15.61
N ARG A 121 -5.45 -11.96 16.73
CA ARG A 121 -6.65 -12.82 16.75
C ARG A 121 -7.89 -12.09 16.21
N ILE A 122 -8.18 -10.90 16.73
CA ILE A 122 -9.35 -10.10 16.30
C ILE A 122 -9.30 -9.81 14.79
N VAL A 123 -8.12 -9.45 14.28
CA VAL A 123 -7.94 -9.17 12.85
C VAL A 123 -8.16 -10.42 12.00
N ILE A 124 -7.60 -11.57 12.42
CA ILE A 124 -7.79 -12.84 11.70
C ILE A 124 -9.26 -13.27 11.70
N GLU A 125 -9.93 -13.19 12.86
CA GLU A 125 -11.35 -13.50 12.98
C GLU A 125 -12.18 -12.64 12.02
N ALA A 126 -11.94 -11.32 12.01
CA ALA A 126 -12.62 -10.41 11.09
C ALA A 126 -12.34 -10.73 9.61
N ILE A 127 -11.11 -11.11 9.25
CA ILE A 127 -10.78 -11.50 7.87
C ILE A 127 -11.54 -12.77 7.49
N LYS A 128 -11.55 -13.80 8.34
CA LYS A 128 -12.26 -15.06 8.08
C LYS A 128 -13.77 -14.87 7.93
N GLU A 129 -14.35 -13.95 8.69
CA GLU A 129 -15.77 -13.63 8.59
C GLU A 129 -16.13 -12.91 7.28
N ASN A 130 -15.22 -12.12 6.72
CA ASN A 130 -15.50 -11.24 5.57
C ASN A 130 -14.88 -11.73 4.24
N CYS A 131 -13.99 -12.72 4.27
CA CYS A 131 -13.28 -13.21 3.08
C CYS A 131 -13.45 -14.73 2.95
N GLU A 132 -14.06 -15.17 1.85
CA GLU A 132 -14.15 -16.60 1.51
C GLU A 132 -12.79 -17.15 1.07
N GLY A 133 -12.47 -18.39 1.45
CA GLY A 133 -11.27 -19.11 0.97
C GLY A 133 -9.95 -18.72 1.65
N VAL A 134 -9.99 -18.08 2.82
CA VAL A 134 -8.78 -17.76 3.60
C VAL A 134 -8.49 -18.86 4.62
N ASP A 135 -7.53 -19.72 4.30
CA ASP A 135 -7.06 -20.82 5.16
C ASP A 135 -6.10 -20.34 6.26
N ASP A 136 -6.04 -21.09 7.36
CA ASP A 136 -5.19 -20.78 8.52
C ASP A 136 -3.69 -20.63 8.18
N GLU A 137 -3.21 -21.39 7.19
CA GLU A 137 -1.80 -21.36 6.75
C GLU A 137 -1.35 -19.97 6.26
N LEU A 138 -2.26 -19.14 5.75
CA LEU A 138 -1.94 -17.77 5.30
C LEU A 138 -1.53 -16.85 6.46
N PHE A 139 -1.86 -17.18 7.70
CA PHE A 139 -1.57 -16.38 8.89
C PHE A 139 -0.39 -16.89 9.72
N ASP A 140 0.17 -18.04 9.32
CA ASP A 140 1.27 -18.73 9.99
C ASP A 140 2.66 -18.39 9.42
N TYR A 141 2.73 -17.72 8.26
CA TYR A 141 3.98 -17.18 7.72
C TYR A 141 4.38 -15.88 8.44
N ARG A 142 4.94 -15.98 9.66
CA ARG A 142 5.80 -14.97 10.31
C ARG A 142 6.42 -15.47 11.60
#